data_AF-A0A7Z9W872-F1
#
_entry.id   AF-A0A7Z9W872-F1
#
_cell.length_a   1.000
_cell.length_b   1.000
_cell.length_c   1.000
_cell.angle_alpha   90.00
_cell.angle_beta   90.00
_cell.angle_gamma   90.00
#
_symmetry.space_group_name_H-M   'P 1'
#
loop_
_entity.id
_entity.type
_entity.pdbx_description
1 polymer ?
#
loop_
_entity_poly.entity_id
_entity_poly.type
_entity_poly.pdbx_seq_one_letter_code
_entity_poly.pdbx_strand_id
1 'polypeptide(L)'
;AFLFAGTSFGNPQGLVVPALLAFGFTFLREIVKDIADVDGDRAAHLNTFPVKFGVQLSVRLVLGLCPLAGLGFLIPFLMGIYGDAYLIILILGIEIPLLFIVSSLVKSPSIKTCKTSSKIFKVCILSGLLAVYLG
;
A
#
# COMPACT_ATOMS: atom_id res chain seq x y z
N ALA A 1 -0.01 -15.98 -2.61
CA ALA A 1 -1.39 -16.41 -2.90
C ALA A 1 -1.72 -16.26 -4.39
N PHE A 2 -1.71 -15.06 -4.96
CA PHE A 2 -2.03 -14.82 -6.38
C PHE A 2 -1.19 -15.63 -7.38
N LEU A 3 0.14 -15.58 -7.29
CA LEU A 3 1.01 -16.33 -8.21
C LEU A 3 0.76 -17.85 -8.14
N PHE A 4 0.61 -18.38 -6.91
CA PHE A 4 0.28 -19.79 -6.69
C PHE A 4 -1.06 -20.16 -7.33
N ALA A 5 -2.12 -19.39 -7.06
CA ALA A 5 -3.43 -19.60 -7.67
C ALA A 5 -3.35 -19.52 -9.20
N GLY A 6 -2.61 -18.55 -9.75
CA GLY A 6 -2.45 -18.38 -11.19
C GLY A 6 -1.77 -19.58 -11.83
N THR A 7 -0.73 -20.12 -11.20
CA THR A 7 -0.10 -21.35 -11.67
C THR A 7 -1.04 -22.56 -11.55
N SER A 8 -1.82 -22.67 -10.47
CA SER A 8 -2.76 -23.79 -10.28
C SER A 8 -3.91 -23.80 -11.28
N PHE A 9 -4.39 -22.63 -11.71
CA PHE A 9 -5.46 -22.48 -12.69
C PHE A 9 -4.95 -22.25 -14.14
N GLY A 10 -3.64 -22.40 -14.39
CA GLY A 10 -3.07 -22.28 -15.73
C GLY A 10 -2.99 -20.85 -16.29
N ASN A 11 -3.24 -19.83 -15.47
CA ASN A 11 -3.12 -18.41 -15.85
C ASN A 11 -2.22 -17.63 -14.87
N PRO A 12 -0.90 -17.91 -14.86
CA PRO A 12 0.02 -17.16 -14.01
C PRO A 12 0.12 -15.69 -14.43
N GLN A 13 0.11 -15.41 -15.75
CA GLN A 13 0.29 -14.06 -16.29
C GLN A 13 -0.81 -13.08 -15.84
N GLY A 14 -2.08 -13.51 -15.86
CA GLY A 14 -3.21 -12.67 -15.45
C GLY A 14 -3.20 -12.29 -13.97
N LEU A 15 -2.49 -13.04 -13.12
CA LEU A 15 -2.41 -12.77 -11.67
C LEU A 15 -1.10 -12.11 -11.22
N VAL A 16 -0.17 -11.84 -12.14
CA VAL A 16 1.06 -11.09 -11.82
C VAL A 16 0.72 -9.66 -11.41
N VAL A 17 -0.13 -8.97 -12.17
CA VAL A 17 -0.49 -7.58 -11.87
C VAL A 17 -1.19 -7.47 -10.51
N PRO A 18 -2.27 -8.23 -10.21
CA PRO A 18 -2.87 -8.26 -8.88
C PRO A 18 -1.87 -8.60 -7.76
N ALA A 19 -0.92 -9.50 -8.00
CA ALA A 19 0.11 -9.85 -7.02
C ALA A 19 1.02 -8.66 -6.69
N LEU A 20 1.47 -7.93 -7.72
CA LEU A 20 2.31 -6.74 -7.55
C LEU A 20 1.57 -5.59 -6.86
N LEU A 21 0.32 -5.34 -7.25
CA LEU A 21 -0.54 -4.35 -6.59
C LEU A 21 -0.73 -4.67 -5.11
N ALA A 22 -1.17 -5.90 -4.80
CA ALA A 22 -1.39 -6.34 -3.43
C ALA A 22 -0.10 -6.30 -2.59
N PHE A 23 1.04 -6.69 -3.17
CA PHE A 23 2.33 -6.57 -2.53
C PHE A 23 2.67 -5.11 -2.20
N GLY A 24 2.54 -4.20 -3.16
CA GLY A 24 2.84 -2.77 -2.97
C GLY A 24 2.04 -2.15 -1.83
N PHE A 25 0.72 -2.36 -1.80
CA PHE A 25 -0.12 -1.87 -0.69
C PHE A 25 0.23 -2.49 0.65
N THR A 26 0.42 -3.82 0.69
CA THR A 26 0.73 -4.53 1.93
C THR A 26 2.07 -4.10 2.49
N PHE A 27 3.06 -3.87 1.62
CA PHE A 27 4.39 -3.41 2.00
C PHE A 27 4.34 -2.01 2.62
N LEU A 28 3.67 -1.05 1.96
CA LEU A 28 3.46 0.29 2.51
C LEU A 28 2.72 0.26 3.86
N ARG A 29 1.67 -0.56 3.95
CA ARG A 29 0.88 -0.75 5.17
C ARG A 29 1.74 -1.28 6.32
N GLU A 30 2.63 -2.25 6.05
CA GLU A 30 3.48 -2.83 7.09
C GLU A 30 4.48 -1.81 7.61
N ILE A 31 5.15 -1.06 6.73
CA ILE A 31 6.07 0.01 7.16
C ILE A 31 5.35 1.03 8.06
N VAL A 32 4.17 1.49 7.65
CA VAL A 32 3.39 2.47 8.41
C VAL A 32 2.91 1.90 9.75
N LYS A 33 2.56 0.61 9.78
CA LYS A 33 2.20 -0.10 11.01
C LYS A 33 3.40 -0.22 11.94
N ASP A 34 4.55 -0.63 11.44
CA ASP A 34 5.77 -0.75 12.25
C ASP A 34 6.14 0.60 12.88
N ILE A 35 5.92 1.72 12.17
CA ILE A 35 6.11 3.06 12.73
C ILE A 35 5.12 3.33 13.89
N ALA A 36 3.87 2.89 13.73
CA ALA A 36 2.84 3.04 14.75
C ALA A 36 3.09 2.18 16.00
N ASP A 37 3.81 1.08 15.86
CA ASP A 37 4.07 0.09 16.91
C ASP A 37 5.52 0.16 17.45
N VAL A 38 6.30 1.18 17.06
CA VAL A 38 7.74 1.33 17.38
C VAL A 38 8.08 1.21 18.88
N ASP A 39 7.24 1.75 19.77
CA ASP A 39 7.47 1.67 21.22
C ASP A 39 7.22 0.26 21.76
N GLY A 40 6.21 -0.43 21.21
CA GLY A 40 5.88 -1.81 21.55
C GLY A 40 6.95 -2.77 21.03
N ASP A 41 7.39 -2.57 19.78
CA ASP A 41 8.48 -3.34 19.16
C ASP A 41 9.78 -3.19 19.95
N ARG A 42 10.10 -1.97 20.40
CA ARG A 42 11.28 -1.71 21.24
C ARG A 42 11.18 -2.42 22.58
N ALA A 43 10.03 -2.38 23.25
CA ALA A 43 9.81 -3.08 24.51
C ALA A 43 9.88 -4.60 24.36
N ALA A 44 9.48 -5.12 23.20
CA ALA A 44 9.56 -6.54 22.85
C ALA A 44 10.92 -6.97 22.26
N HIS A 45 11.92 -6.07 22.22
CA HIS A 45 13.25 -6.31 21.64
C HIS A 45 13.22 -6.76 20.16
N LEU A 46 12.24 -6.28 19.39
CA LEU A 46 12.12 -6.54 17.96
C LEU A 46 12.97 -5.57 17.14
N ASN A 47 13.62 -6.10 16.09
CA ASN A 47 14.45 -5.31 15.18
C ASN A 47 13.68 -4.88 13.93
N THR A 48 12.70 -3.97 14.09
CA THR A 48 11.99 -3.38 12.95
C THR A 48 12.73 -2.16 12.38
N PHE A 49 12.42 -1.80 11.13
CA PHE A 49 13.03 -0.64 10.46
C PHE A 49 12.92 0.67 11.28
N PRO A 50 11.74 1.04 11.82
CA PRO A 50 11.61 2.24 12.64
C PRO A 50 12.32 2.15 13.99
N VAL A 51 12.49 0.96 14.57
CA VAL A 51 13.28 0.78 15.80
C VAL A 51 14.76 1.03 15.53
N LYS A 52 15.28 0.53 14.40
CA LYS A 52 16.71 0.62 14.06
C LYS A 52 17.12 1.99 13.48
N PHE A 53 16.30 2.55 12.60
CA PHE A 53 16.63 3.77 11.86
C PHE A 53 15.80 5.00 12.28
N GLY A 54 14.86 4.81 13.21
CA GLY A 54 14.01 5.88 13.73
C GLY A 54 12.75 6.13 12.90
N VAL A 55 11.79 6.78 13.56
CA VAL A 55 10.48 7.12 12.97
C VAL A 55 10.61 8.09 11.80
N GLN A 56 11.49 9.09 11.89
CA GLN A 56 11.62 10.13 10.86
C GLN A 56 12.10 9.58 9.51
N LEU A 57 13.09 8.68 9.50
CA LEU A 57 13.57 8.06 8.26
C LEU A 57 12.49 7.14 7.68
N SER A 58 11.82 6.37 8.52
CA SER A 58 10.71 5.51 8.12
C SER A 58 9.57 6.28 7.47
N VAL A 59 9.19 7.44 8.02
CA VAL A 59 8.18 8.32 7.41
C VAL A 59 8.66 8.85 6.06
N ARG A 60 9.92 9.31 5.94
CA ARG A 60 10.46 9.77 4.64
C ARG A 60 10.44 8.67 3.59
N LEU A 61 10.75 7.44 3.98
CA LEU A 61 10.67 6.27 3.11
C LEU A 61 9.22 6.07 2.60
N VAL A 62 8.23 6.12 3.49
CA VAL A 62 6.82 6.02 3.10
C VAL A 62 6.40 7.16 2.17
N LEU A 63 6.84 8.39 2.46
CA LEU A 63 6.54 9.57 1.63
C LEU A 63 7.14 9.47 0.23
N GLY A 64 8.29 8.82 0.07
CA GLY A 64 8.89 8.53 -1.24
C GLY A 64 8.20 7.37 -1.97
N LEU A 65 7.86 6.30 -1.25
CA LEU A 65 7.25 5.11 -1.86
C LEU A 65 5.78 5.30 -2.23
N CYS A 66 5.02 6.12 -1.50
CA CYS A 66 3.59 6.33 -1.77
C CYS A 66 3.32 6.88 -3.20
N PRO A 67 3.96 7.98 -3.65
CA PRO A 67 3.80 8.46 -5.02
C PRO A 67 4.26 7.45 -6.07
N LEU A 68 5.37 6.75 -5.81
CA LEU A 68 5.88 5.72 -6.72
C LEU A 68 4.89 4.57 -6.87
N ALA A 69 4.25 4.16 -5.77
CA ALA A 69 3.21 3.14 -5.78
C ALA A 69 1.96 3.62 -6.54
N GLY A 70 1.47 4.84 -6.30
CA GLY A 70 0.33 5.42 -7.03
C GLY A 70 0.57 5.45 -8.54
N LEU A 71 1.74 5.94 -8.97
CA LEU A 71 2.14 5.89 -10.39
C LEU A 71 2.20 4.46 -10.92
N GLY A 72 2.73 3.53 -10.14
CA GLY A 72 2.76 2.11 -10.47
C GLY A 72 1.35 1.50 -10.66
N PHE A 73 0.37 1.95 -9.87
CA PHE A 73 -1.01 1.47 -9.95
C PHE A 73 -1.77 1.98 -11.17
N LEU A 74 -1.31 3.04 -11.81
CA LEU A 74 -1.86 3.52 -13.08
C LEU A 74 -1.36 2.72 -14.29
N ILE A 75 -0.21 2.04 -14.18
CA ILE A 75 0.41 1.28 -15.29
C ILE A 75 -0.56 0.26 -15.91
N PRO A 76 -1.29 -0.57 -15.15
CA PRO A 76 -2.22 -1.54 -15.74
C PRO A 76 -3.32 -0.93 -16.62
N PHE A 77 -3.82 0.25 -16.23
CA PHE A 77 -4.78 0.99 -17.05
C PHE A 77 -4.13 1.55 -18.31
N LEU A 78 -2.94 2.14 -18.20
CA LEU A 78 -2.20 2.70 -19.34
C LEU A 78 -1.79 1.62 -20.36
N MET A 79 -1.54 0.39 -19.89
CA MET A 79 -1.25 -0.76 -20.74
C MET A 79 -2.50 -1.39 -21.36
N GLY A 80 -3.70 -0.89 -21.04
CA GLY A 80 -4.97 -1.45 -21.52
C GLY A 80 -5.32 -2.81 -20.92
N ILE A 81 -4.76 -3.16 -19.75
CA ILE A 81 -5.05 -4.42 -19.05
C ILE A 81 -6.42 -4.35 -18.37
N TYR A 82 -6.78 -3.18 -17.84
CA TYR A 82 -8.06 -2.92 -17.18
C TYR A 82 -8.80 -1.73 -17.79
N GLY A 83 -10.13 -1.75 -17.73
CA GLY A 83 -10.99 -0.70 -18.31
C GLY A 83 -11.26 0.51 -17.41
N ASP A 84 -12.21 1.34 -17.80
CA ASP A 84 -12.56 2.60 -17.10
C ASP A 84 -13.06 2.37 -15.66
N ALA A 85 -13.73 1.24 -15.41
CA ALA A 85 -14.20 0.87 -14.07
C ALA A 85 -13.04 0.74 -13.07
N TYR A 86 -11.92 0.15 -13.49
CA TYR A 86 -10.69 0.08 -12.69
C TYR A 86 -10.18 1.49 -12.36
N LEU A 87 -10.11 2.38 -13.35
CA LEU A 87 -9.60 3.74 -13.15
C LEU A 87 -10.45 4.52 -12.14
N ILE A 88 -11.79 4.42 -12.24
CA ILE A 88 -12.70 5.11 -11.32
C ILE A 88 -12.47 4.63 -9.87
N ILE A 89 -12.42 3.31 -9.66
CA ILE A 89 -12.21 2.74 -8.32
C ILE A 89 -10.80 3.03 -7.82
N LEU A 90 -9.79 3.01 -8.70
CA LEU A 90 -8.42 3.36 -8.37
C LEU A 90 -8.33 4.82 -7.89
N ILE A 91 -8.92 5.77 -8.62
CA ILE A 91 -8.85 7.17 -8.22
C ILE A 91 -9.57 7.40 -6.88
N LEU A 92 -10.79 6.87 -6.74
CA LEU A 92 -11.62 7.12 -5.55
C LEU A 92 -11.16 6.34 -4.32
N GLY A 93 -10.80 5.07 -4.49
CA GLY A 93 -10.49 4.14 -3.41
C GLY A 93 -9.00 4.03 -3.07
N ILE A 94 -8.11 4.54 -3.92
CA ILE A 94 -6.66 4.41 -3.74
C ILE A 94 -5.98 5.79 -3.80
N GLU A 95 -6.07 6.53 -4.91
CA GLU A 95 -5.29 7.77 -5.10
C GLU A 95 -5.68 8.85 -4.08
N ILE A 96 -6.98 9.11 -3.91
CA ILE A 96 -7.46 10.09 -2.91
C ILE A 96 -7.03 9.70 -1.48
N PRO A 97 -7.25 8.46 -1.01
CA PRO A 97 -6.72 8.00 0.27
C PRO A 97 -5.19 8.08 0.40
N LEU A 98 -4.42 7.77 -0.65
CA LEU A 98 -2.97 7.88 -0.65
C LEU A 98 -2.52 9.33 -0.46
N LEU A 99 -3.12 10.27 -1.19
CA LEU A 99 -2.85 11.69 -1.04
C LEU A 99 -3.17 12.19 0.38
N PHE A 100 -4.27 11.71 0.98
CA PHE A 100 -4.60 11.99 2.36
C PHE A 100 -3.55 11.46 3.33
N ILE A 101 -3.08 10.22 3.15
CA ILE A 101 -2.03 9.60 3.97
C ILE A 101 -0.73 10.41 3.89
N VAL A 102 -0.27 10.72 2.68
CA VAL A 102 0.94 11.52 2.44
C VAL A 102 0.82 12.88 3.11
N SER A 103 -0.28 13.58 2.88
CA SER A 103 -0.54 14.91 3.47
C SER A 103 -0.56 14.86 5.00
N SER A 104 -1.15 13.82 5.58
CA SER A 104 -1.23 13.64 7.03
C SER A 104 0.15 13.35 7.65
N LEU A 105 0.94 12.51 7.00
CA LEU A 105 2.29 12.16 7.45
C LEU A 105 3.27 13.33 7.33
N VAL A 106 3.14 14.17 6.29
CA VAL A 106 3.93 15.41 6.15
C VAL A 106 3.59 16.41 7.27
N LYS A 107 2.30 16.63 7.54
CA LYS A 107 1.85 17.63 8.53
C LYS A 107 2.19 17.21 9.96
N SER A 108 2.02 15.95 10.30
CA SER A 108 2.19 15.46 11.67
C SER A 108 2.56 13.98 11.69
N PRO A 109 3.87 13.64 11.64
CA PRO A 109 4.37 12.27 11.69
C PRO A 109 4.28 11.69 13.11
N SER A 110 3.05 11.54 13.63
CA SER A 110 2.77 11.01 14.95
C SER A 110 2.33 9.55 14.90
N ILE A 111 2.46 8.83 16.01
CA ILE A 111 1.97 7.45 16.16
C ILE A 111 0.47 7.37 15.84
N LYS A 112 -0.32 8.36 16.28
CA LYS A 112 -1.77 8.41 16.02
C LYS A 112 -2.06 8.54 14.51
N THR A 113 -1.29 9.38 13.82
CA THR A 113 -1.38 9.52 12.36
C THR A 113 -1.04 8.20 11.68
N CYS A 114 0.04 7.53 12.07
CA CYS A 114 0.46 6.25 11.50
C CYS A 114 -0.59 5.15 11.72
N LYS A 115 -1.20 5.08 12.91
CA LYS A 115 -2.31 4.15 13.19
C LYS A 115 -3.51 4.40 12.26
N THR A 116 -3.84 5.66 12.02
CA THR A 116 -4.93 6.04 11.12
C THR A 116 -4.59 5.68 9.68
N SER A 117 -3.39 6.02 9.20
CA SER A 117 -2.90 5.67 7.87
C SER A 117 -2.86 4.16 7.63
N SER A 118 -2.46 3.35 8.62
CA SER A 118 -2.48 1.87 8.50
C SER A 118 -3.90 1.32 8.33
N LYS A 119 -4.90 1.93 8.97
CA LYS A 119 -6.32 1.57 8.76
C LYS A 119 -6.79 1.96 7.36
N ILE A 120 -6.41 3.14 6.88
CA ILE A 120 -6.77 3.61 5.54
C ILE A 120 -6.14 2.69 4.48
N PHE A 121 -4.88 2.27 4.65
CA PHE A 121 -4.25 1.30 3.75
C PHE A 121 -5.01 -0.03 3.66
N LYS A 122 -5.65 -0.51 4.75
CA LYS A 122 -6.53 -1.69 4.66
C LYS A 122 -7.71 -1.46 3.72
N VAL A 123 -8.31 -0.27 3.75
CA VAL A 123 -9.38 0.13 2.83
C VAL A 123 -8.86 0.23 1.40
N CYS A 124 -7.65 0.76 1.19
CA CYS A 124 -7.01 0.79 -0.13
C CYS A 124 -6.79 -0.62 -0.69
N ILE A 125 -6.36 -1.58 0.13
CA ILE A 125 -6.19 -2.98 -0.29
C ILE A 125 -7.52 -3.56 -0.77
N LEU A 126 -8.61 -3.39 0.00
CA LEU A 126 -9.93 -3.86 -0.38
C LEU A 126 -10.43 -3.19 -1.66
N SER A 127 -10.20 -1.88 -1.80
CA SER A 127 -10.55 -1.12 -3.00
C SER A 127 -9.76 -1.57 -4.22
N GLY A 128 -8.47 -1.88 -4.06
CA GLY A 128 -7.63 -2.40 -5.13
C GLY A 128 -8.04 -3.80 -5.60
N LEU A 129 -8.45 -4.67 -4.67
CA LEU A 129 -9.05 -5.96 -5.03
C LEU A 129 -10.34 -5.79 -5.81
N LEU A 130 -11.19 -4.85 -5.39
CA LEU A 130 -12.44 -4.53 -6.09
C LEU A 130 -12.17 -3.94 -7.49
N ALA A 131 -11.18 -3.06 -7.62
CA ALA A 131 -10.77 -2.47 -8.89
C ALA A 131 -10.31 -3.55 -9.87
N VAL A 132 -9.46 -4.48 -9.42
CA VAL A 132 -8.98 -5.62 -10.23
C VAL A 132 -10.11 -6.58 -10.60
N TYR A 133 -11.10 -6.76 -9.73
CA TYR A 133 -12.21 -7.69 -9.98
C TYR A 133 -13.23 -7.14 -10.99
N LEU A 134 -13.48 -5.82 -10.98
CA LEU A 134 -14.46 -5.16 -11.84
C LEU A 134 -13.87 -4.55 -13.12
N GLY A 135 -12.54 -4.40 -13.16
CA GLY A 135 -11.78 -3.81 -14.25
C GLY A 135 -11.43 -4.78 -15.35
#